data_AF-A0A3D9AXY2-F1
#
_entry.id   AF-A0A3D9AXY2-F1
#
_cell.length_a   1.000
_cell.length_b   1.000
_cell.length_c   1.000
_cell.angle_alpha   90.00
_cell.angle_beta   90.00
_cell.angle_gamma   90.00
#
_symmetry.space_group_name_H-M   'P 1'
#
loop_
_entity.id
_entity.type
_entity.pdbx_description
1 polymer ?
#
loop_
_entity_poly.entity_id
_entity_poly.type
_entity_poly.pdbx_seq_one_letter_code
_entity_poly.pdbx_strand_id
1 'polypeptide(L)' 'MLLKVLKVLELINKGSGKIALNNLEILSNKDIKEPLLGGYFIQLLKDMKQNKLIKSDENGWYYSITEKGLDYLQEHFKD' A
#
# COMPACT_ATOMS: atom_id res chain seq x y z
N MET A 1 -10.02 -1.39 -1.12
CA MET A 1 -8.88 -1.16 -0.20
C MET A 1 -7.54 -1.23 -0.91
N LEU A 2 -7.19 -2.34 -1.59
CA LEU A 2 -5.90 -2.51 -2.31
C LEU A 2 -5.46 -1.28 -3.13
N LEU A 3 -6.35 -0.77 -4.00
CA LEU A 3 -6.02 0.38 -4.85
C LEU A 3 -5.73 1.66 -4.05
N LYS A 4 -6.37 1.86 -2.89
CA LYS A 4 -6.08 2.99 -2.00
C LYS A 4 -4.68 2.89 -1.41
N VAL A 5 -4.27 1.69 -0.98
CA VAL A 5 -2.91 1.41 -0.50
C VAL A 5 -1.88 1.72 -1.58
N LEU A 6 -2.10 1.23 -2.81
CA LEU A 6 -1.17 1.50 -3.92
C LEU A 6 -1.08 3.00 -4.27
N LYS A 7 -2.20 3.74 -4.25
CA LYS A 7 -2.18 5.20 -4.46
C LYS A 7 -1.38 5.94 -3.40
N VAL A 8 -1.55 5.58 -2.13
CA VAL A 8 -0.76 6.18 -1.05
C VAL A 8 0.73 5.90 -1.29
N LEU A 9 1.09 4.66 -1.61
CA LEU A 9 2.48 4.29 -1.85
C LEU A 9 3.05 4.93 -3.13
N GLU A 10 2.27 5.14 -4.18
CA GLU A 10 2.67 5.88 -5.38
C GLU A 10 3.04 7.33 -5.04
N LEU A 11 2.22 8.02 -4.24
CA LEU A 11 2.51 9.37 -3.78
C LEU A 11 3.78 9.42 -2.92
N ILE A 12 3.94 8.46 -2.01
CA ILE A 12 5.14 8.33 -1.17
C ILE A 12 6.38 8.02 -2.01
N ASN A 13 6.24 7.26 -3.10
CA ASN A 13 7.33 6.91 -3.99
C ASN A 13 7.94 8.14 -4.70
N LYS A 14 7.14 9.20 -4.90
CA LYS A 14 7.63 10.50 -5.44
C LYS A 14 8.42 11.32 -4.41
N GLY A 15 8.43 10.89 -3.14
CA GLY A 15 9.10 11.55 -2.02
C GLY A 15 10.05 10.60 -1.27
N SER A 16 9.70 10.22 -0.04
CA SER A 16 10.55 9.41 0.85
C SER A 16 10.80 7.97 0.36
N GLY A 17 10.06 7.50 -0.64
CA GLY A 17 10.17 6.14 -1.19
C GLY A 17 9.52 5.06 -0.35
N LYS A 18 9.40 5.25 0.97
CA LYS A 18 8.78 4.31 1.91
C LYS A 18 8.01 5.01 3.03
N ILE A 19 7.10 4.29 3.66
CA ILE A 19 6.23 4.77 4.75
C ILE A 19 6.08 3.71 5.84
N ALA A 20 5.96 4.16 7.10
CA ALA A 20 5.72 3.29 8.24
C ALA A 20 4.33 2.63 8.18
N LEU A 21 4.20 1.40 8.68
CA LEU A 21 2.96 0.61 8.71
C LEU A 21 1.76 1.41 9.24
N ASN A 22 1.91 2.03 10.41
CA ASN A 22 0.82 2.76 11.06
C ASN A 22 0.36 3.94 10.20
N ASN A 23 1.29 4.68 9.60
CA ASN A 23 0.96 5.81 8.74
C ASN A 23 0.31 5.33 7.43
N LEU A 24 0.75 4.19 6.89
CA LEU A 24 0.13 3.59 5.71
C LEU A 24 -1.32 3.17 6.00
N GLU A 25 -1.58 2.56 7.15
CA GLU A 25 -2.92 2.18 7.57
C GLU A 25 -3.83 3.39 7.71
N ILE A 26 -3.38 4.43 8.42
CA ILE A 26 -4.12 5.68 8.62
C ILE A 26 -4.47 6.33 7.26
N LEU A 27 -3.48 6.48 6.37
CA LEU A 27 -3.69 7.16 5.09
C LEU A 27 -4.54 6.36 4.12
N SER A 28 -4.39 5.02 4.10
CA SER A 28 -5.15 4.16 3.18
C SER A 28 -6.63 4.06 3.58
N ASN A 29 -6.92 4.25 4.87
CA ASN A 29 -8.27 4.24 5.43
C ASN A 29 -8.93 5.62 5.50
N LYS A 30 -8.23 6.69 5.12
CA LYS A 30 -8.78 8.03 5.13
C LYS A 30 -10.05 8.11 4.27
N ASP A 31 -11.11 8.67 4.85
CA ASP A 31 -12.42 8.87 4.24
C ASP A 31 -13.18 7.57 3.88
N ILE A 32 -12.82 6.43 4.52
CA ILE A 32 -13.52 5.15 4.36
C ILE A 32 -14.47 4.94 5.54
N LYS A 33 -15.77 4.72 5.25
CA LYS A 33 -16.80 4.49 6.28
C LYS A 33 -16.53 3.24 7.13
N GLU A 34 -16.02 2.18 6.50
CA GLU A 34 -15.68 0.91 7.13
C GLU A 34 -14.18 0.61 6.89
N PRO A 35 -13.29 1.10 7.76
CA PRO A 35 -11.87 0.95 7.57
C PRO A 35 -11.41 -0.49 7.78
N LEU A 36 -10.40 -0.92 7.02
CA LEU A 36 -9.72 -2.19 7.22
C LEU A 36 -8.54 -1.95 8.17
N LEU A 37 -8.63 -2.48 9.40
CA LEU A 37 -7.71 -2.18 10.48
C LEU A 37 -7.02 -3.43 11.05
N GLY A 38 -5.85 -3.21 11.65
CA GLY A 38 -5.09 -4.19 12.42
C GLY A 38 -4.74 -5.43 11.60
N GLY A 39 -5.09 -6.60 12.14
CA GLY A 39 -4.76 -7.89 11.52
C GLY A 39 -5.24 -8.04 10.08
N TYR A 40 -6.41 -7.49 9.74
CA TYR A 40 -6.94 -7.53 8.38
C TYR A 40 -6.14 -6.67 7.41
N PHE A 41 -5.70 -5.48 7.86
CA PHE A 41 -4.84 -4.62 7.05
C PHE A 41 -3.47 -5.28 6.82
N ILE A 42 -2.89 -5.87 7.86
CA ILE A 42 -1.64 -6.63 7.77
C ILE A 42 -1.78 -7.81 6.80
N GLN A 43 -2.91 -8.53 6.83
CA GLN A 43 -3.16 -9.63 5.90
C GLN A 43 -3.21 -9.14 4.45
N LEU A 44 -3.91 -8.04 4.18
CA LEU A 44 -3.92 -7.41 2.85
C LEU A 44 -2.49 -7.07 2.38
N LEU A 45 -1.65 -6.49 3.24
CA LEU A 45 -0.26 -6.17 2.88
C LEU A 45 0.57 -7.42 2.59
N LYS A 46 0.33 -8.53 3.31
CA LYS A 46 0.97 -9.82 3.01
C LYS A 46 0.59 -10.32 1.62
N ASP A 47 -0.71 -10.29 1.29
CA ASP A 47 -1.20 -10.73 -0.01
C ASP A 47 -0.63 -9.86 -1.14
N MET A 48 -0.56 -8.54 -0.94
CA MET A 48 0.05 -7.60 -1.89
C MET A 48 1.56 -7.86 -2.08
N LYS A 49 2.30 -8.18 -1.00
CA LYS A 49 3.72 -8.57 -1.07
C LYS A 49 3.90 -9.88 -1.84
N GLN A 50 3.07 -10.90 -1.57
CA GLN A 50 3.11 -12.18 -2.29
C GLN A 50 2.90 -11.98 -3.80
N ASN A 51 2.01 -11.07 -4.17
CA ASN A 51 1.76 -10.69 -5.56
C ASN A 51 2.80 -9.75 -6.15
N LYS A 52 3.84 -9.38 -5.38
CA LYS A 52 4.94 -8.47 -5.76
C LYS A 52 4.49 -7.05 -6.10
N LEU A 53 3.35 -6.60 -5.60
CA LEU A 53 2.84 -5.23 -5.82
C LEU A 53 3.53 -4.21 -4.90
N ILE A 54 3.97 -4.67 -3.73
CA ILE A 54 4.67 -3.87 -2.73
C ILE A 54 5.83 -4.67 -2.14
N LYS A 55 6.75 -3.99 -1.48
CA LYS A 55 7.82 -4.59 -0.66
C LYS A 55 7.84 -3.95 0.72
N SER A 56 8.39 -4.67 1.69
CA SER A 56 8.69 -4.12 3.01
C SER A 56 10.15 -4.37 3.38
N ASP A 57 10.63 -3.69 4.41
CA ASP A 57 11.83 -4.11 5.13
C ASP A 57 11.65 -5.47 5.81
N GLU A 58 12.74 -6.00 6.37
CA GLU A 58 12.80 -7.34 6.98
C GLU A 58 11.78 -7.51 8.11
N ASN A 59 11.59 -6.46 8.90
CA ASN A 59 10.71 -6.46 10.06
C ASN A 59 9.25 -6.09 9.71
N GLY A 60 8.95 -5.67 8.48
CA GLY A 60 7.61 -5.25 8.05
C GLY A 60 7.14 -3.92 8.65
N TRP A 61 8.06 -3.03 9.03
CA TRP A 61 7.73 -1.72 9.59
C TRP A 61 7.57 -0.67 8.52
N TYR A 62 8.31 -0.81 7.41
CA TYR A 62 8.29 0.16 6.31
C TYR A 62 7.91 -0.50 5.00
N TYR A 63 7.02 0.14 4.26
CA TYR A 63 6.48 -0.36 2.99
C TYR A 63 6.75 0.61 1.85
N SER A 64 6.95 0.07 0.65
CA SER A 64 7.13 0.82 -0.60
C SER A 64 6.45 0.08 -1.76
N ILE A 65 6.05 0.80 -2.80
CA ILE A 65 5.50 0.22 -4.02
C ILE A 65 6.63 -0.38 -4.88
N THR A 66 6.33 -1.41 -5.66
CA THR A 66 7.23 -1.95 -6.69
C THR A 66 6.88 -1.38 -8.06
N GLU A 67 7.73 -1.60 -9.06
CA GLU A 67 7.38 -1.31 -10.46
C GLU A 67 6.10 -2.03 -10.89
N LYS A 68 5.97 -3.34 -10.60
CA LYS A 68 4.75 -4.10 -10.85
C LYS A 68 3.51 -3.49 -10.16
N GLY A 69 3.67 -2.93 -8.96
CA GLY A 69 2.59 -2.24 -8.26
C GLY A 69 2.16 -0.95 -8.96
N LEU A 70 3.10 -0.21 -9.55
CA LEU A 70 2.83 0.97 -10.37
C LEU A 70 2.11 0.59 -11.66
N ASP A 71 2.58 -0.45 -12.36
CA ASP A 71 1.96 -0.95 -13.59
C ASP A 71 0.52 -1.40 -13.32
N TYR A 72 0.31 -2.20 -12.26
CA TYR A 72 -1.00 -2.64 -11.83
C TYR A 72 -1.94 -1.46 -11.56
N LEU A 73 -1.43 -0.41 -10.90
CA LEU A 73 -2.21 0.79 -10.63
C LEU A 73 -2.63 1.46 -11.95
N GLN A 74 -1.72 1.66 -12.91
CA GLN A 74 -2.03 2.28 -14.19
C GLN A 74 -3.09 1.50 -14.99
N GLU A 75 -3.02 0.16 -14.99
CA GLU A 75 -4.01 -0.69 -15.70
C GLU A 75 -5.42 -0.57 -15.12
N HIS A 76 -5.53 -0.37 -13.80
CA HIS A 76 -6.80 -0.36 -13.07
C HIS A 76 -7.28 1.07 -12.72
N PHE A 77 -6.52 2.10 -13.12
CA PHE A 77 -6.84 3.52 -12.98
C PHE A 77 -6.88 4.26 -14.32
N LYS A 78 -7.21 3.57 -15.43
CA LYS A 78 -7.63 4.27 -16.65
C LYS A 78 -8.84 5.15 -16.30
N ASP A 79 -8.63 6.46 -16.38
CA ASP A 79 -9.68 7.47 -16.39
C ASP A 79 -10.75 7.13 -17.45
#